data_AF-A0A4V6PSJ4-F1
#
_entry.id   AF-A0A4V6PSJ4-F1
#
_cell.length_a   1.000
_cell.length_b   1.000
_cell.length_c   1.000
_cell.angle_alpha   90.00
_cell.angle_beta   90.00
_cell.angle_gamma   90.00
#
_symmetry.space_group_name_H-M   'P 1'
#
loop_
_entity.id
_entity.type
_entity.pdbx_description
1 polymer ?
#
loop_
_entity_poly.entity_id
_entity_poly.type
_entity_poly.pdbx_seq_one_letter_code
_entity_poly.pdbx_strand_id
1 'polypeptide(L)'
;MRFIVGGRSFDLTREQVEESMRGVDPDPIRKHVVEMLNSVFPPKQVFEKATGFDRASFTTNEAQRVLVRLGFLCRTADETAEGRSAWIETVSAAPAGEVAVEERLARLEAELLTAQAAIAGFHARLAALEG
;
A
#
# COMPACT_ATOMS: atom_id res chain seq x y z
N MET A 1 -6.55 -19.79 -10.09
CA MET A 1 -7.11 -20.62 -9.01
C MET A 1 -8.61 -20.38 -8.96
N ARG A 2 -9.42 -21.43 -8.75
CA ARG A 2 -10.89 -21.30 -8.76
C ARG A 2 -11.46 -20.99 -7.38
N PHE A 3 -12.38 -20.03 -7.32
CA PHE A 3 -13.07 -19.59 -6.12
C PHE A 3 -14.58 -19.61 -6.30
N ILE A 4 -15.30 -19.62 -5.18
CA ILE A 4 -16.77 -19.48 -5.14
C ILE A 4 -17.09 -18.40 -4.10
N VAL A 5 -17.77 -17.33 -4.52
CA VAL A 5 -18.21 -16.23 -3.66
C VAL A 5 -19.65 -15.88 -4.01
N GLY A 6 -20.54 -15.77 -2.99
CA GLY A 6 -21.97 -15.54 -3.22
C GLY A 6 -22.61 -16.55 -4.20
N GLY A 7 -22.14 -17.80 -4.22
CA GLY A 7 -22.64 -18.85 -5.12
C GLY A 7 -22.13 -18.81 -6.57
N ARG A 8 -21.28 -17.83 -6.93
CA ARG A 8 -20.70 -17.70 -8.28
C ARG A 8 -19.27 -18.23 -8.31
N SER A 9 -18.96 -19.08 -9.28
CA SER A 9 -17.60 -19.55 -9.52
C SER A 9 -16.82 -18.59 -10.43
N PHE A 10 -15.55 -18.38 -10.13
CA PHE A 10 -14.64 -17.58 -10.96
C PHE A 10 -13.20 -18.02 -10.76
N ASP A 11 -12.34 -17.65 -11.70
CA ASP A 11 -10.91 -17.92 -11.66
C ASP A 11 -10.15 -16.62 -11.46
N LEU A 12 -9.25 -16.61 -10.48
CA LEU A 12 -8.41 -15.46 -10.15
C LEU A 12 -7.00 -15.92 -9.80
N THR A 13 -6.01 -15.11 -10.15
CA THR A 13 -4.59 -15.32 -9.85
C THR A 13 -4.04 -14.12 -9.08
N ARG A 14 -2.91 -14.30 -8.40
CA ARG A 14 -2.28 -13.22 -7.64
C ARG A 14 -1.86 -12.08 -8.55
N GLU A 15 -1.28 -12.41 -9.71
CA GLU A 15 -0.76 -11.48 -10.70
C GLU A 15 -1.88 -10.62 -11.29
N GLN A 16 -3.04 -11.21 -11.58
CA GLN A 16 -4.22 -10.47 -12.04
C GLN A 16 -4.73 -9.47 -11.00
N VAL A 17 -4.69 -9.83 -9.72
CA VAL A 17 -5.07 -8.90 -8.64
C VAL A 17 -4.07 -7.75 -8.58
N GLU A 18 -2.76 -8.04 -8.56
CA GLU A 18 -1.73 -7.01 -8.52
C GLU A 18 -1.79 -6.08 -9.74
N GLU A 19 -2.02 -6.60 -10.94
CA GLU A 19 -2.21 -5.79 -12.16
C GLU A 19 -3.42 -4.85 -12.02
N SER A 20 -4.57 -5.38 -11.56
CA SER A 20 -5.79 -4.58 -11.41
C SER A 20 -5.69 -3.45 -10.38
N MET A 21 -4.70 -3.52 -9.48
CA MET A 21 -4.49 -2.57 -8.40
C MET A 21 -3.37 -1.57 -8.68
N ARG A 22 -2.65 -1.69 -9.81
CA ARG A 22 -1.64 -0.69 -10.19
C ARG A 22 -2.31 0.65 -10.44
N GLY A 23 -1.80 1.72 -9.80
CA GLY A 23 -2.34 3.06 -9.94
C GLY A 23 -3.71 3.28 -9.29
N VAL A 24 -4.15 2.36 -8.42
CA VAL A 24 -5.39 2.52 -7.65
C VAL A 24 -5.05 3.10 -6.27
N ASP A 25 -5.71 4.21 -5.92
CA ASP A 25 -5.58 4.80 -4.58
C ASP A 25 -6.37 3.99 -3.54
N PRO A 26 -5.81 3.76 -2.33
CA PRO A 26 -6.54 3.08 -1.26
C PRO A 26 -7.79 3.87 -0.80
N ASP A 27 -8.90 3.15 -0.68
CA ASP A 27 -10.11 3.67 -0.02
C ASP A 27 -9.90 3.78 1.49
N PRO A 28 -10.75 4.57 2.20
CA PRO A 28 -10.73 4.65 3.64
C PRO A 28 -10.79 3.28 4.34
N ILE A 29 -9.71 2.96 5.07
CA ILE A 29 -9.58 1.73 5.84
C ILE A 29 -10.40 1.83 7.11
N ARG A 30 -11.11 0.74 7.45
CA ARG A 30 -11.90 0.65 8.69
C ARG A 30 -11.32 -0.34 9.69
N LYS A 31 -11.37 -1.63 9.37
CA LYS A 31 -11.01 -2.71 10.29
C LYS A 31 -10.15 -3.80 9.67
N HIS A 32 -10.31 -4.08 8.38
CA HIS A 32 -9.57 -5.14 7.71
C HIS A 32 -8.76 -4.54 6.58
N VAL A 33 -7.53 -5.04 6.45
CA VAL A 33 -6.55 -4.57 5.49
C VAL A 33 -5.88 -5.71 4.76
N VAL A 34 -5.40 -5.43 3.55
CA VAL A 34 -4.57 -6.29 2.73
C VAL A 34 -3.34 -5.52 2.31
N GLU A 35 -2.17 -6.10 2.55
CA GLU A 35 -0.89 -5.53 2.12
C GLU A 35 -0.54 -6.02 0.70
N MET A 36 -0.30 -5.07 -0.21
CA MET A 36 0.14 -5.34 -1.58
C MET A 36 0.72 -4.08 -2.23
N LEU A 37 1.62 -4.24 -3.20
CA LEU A 37 2.21 -3.12 -3.96
C LEU A 37 2.78 -2.00 -3.05
N ASN A 38 3.40 -2.37 -1.93
CA ASN A 38 3.91 -1.46 -0.89
C ASN A 38 2.85 -0.51 -0.29
N SER A 39 1.58 -0.90 -0.35
CA SER A 39 0.44 -0.16 0.18
C SER A 39 -0.52 -1.09 0.91
N VAL A 40 -1.52 -0.48 1.55
CA VAL A 40 -2.52 -1.16 2.37
C VAL A 40 -3.90 -0.81 1.84
N PHE A 41 -4.67 -1.83 1.48
CA PHE A 41 -5.98 -1.66 0.86
C PHE A 41 -7.09 -2.34 1.65
N PRO A 42 -8.31 -1.80 1.67
CA PRO A 42 -9.50 -2.54 2.10
C PRO A 42 -9.70 -3.80 1.24
N PRO A 43 -9.90 -4.99 1.83
CA PRO A 43 -10.09 -6.24 1.08
C PRO A 43 -11.22 -6.14 0.04
N LYS A 44 -12.29 -5.40 0.36
CA LYS A 44 -13.43 -5.26 -0.56
C LYS A 44 -13.11 -4.45 -1.80
N GLN A 45 -12.26 -3.43 -1.68
CA GLN A 45 -11.82 -2.63 -2.82
C GLN A 45 -10.98 -3.48 -3.77
N VAL A 46 -9.99 -4.18 -3.23
CA VAL A 46 -9.11 -5.08 -4.01
C VAL A 46 -9.94 -6.10 -4.77
N PHE A 47 -10.89 -6.72 -4.08
CA PHE A 47 -11.72 -7.75 -4.67
C PHE A 47 -12.66 -7.22 -5.76
N GLU A 48 -13.28 -6.05 -5.55
CA GLU A 48 -14.08 -5.38 -6.59
C GLU A 48 -13.24 -5.08 -7.83
N LYS A 49 -12.05 -4.49 -7.67
CA LYS A 49 -11.19 -4.13 -8.82
C LYS A 49 -10.68 -5.35 -9.58
N ALA A 50 -10.31 -6.42 -8.86
CA ALA A 50 -9.79 -7.62 -9.47
C ALA A 50 -10.85 -8.49 -10.16
N THR A 51 -12.10 -8.47 -9.68
CA THR A 51 -13.17 -9.34 -10.19
C THR A 51 -14.23 -8.62 -11.00
N GLY A 52 -14.32 -7.29 -10.88
CA GLY A 52 -15.42 -6.49 -11.41
C GLY A 52 -16.75 -6.69 -10.68
N PHE A 53 -16.78 -7.44 -9.57
CA PHE A 53 -18.01 -7.67 -8.83
C PHE A 53 -18.41 -6.44 -8.03
N ASP A 54 -19.71 -6.15 -8.01
CA ASP A 54 -20.26 -5.09 -7.17
C ASP A 54 -20.01 -5.37 -5.68
N ARG A 55 -19.63 -4.35 -4.91
CA ARG A 55 -19.29 -4.46 -3.48
C ARG A 55 -20.45 -4.99 -2.62
N ALA A 56 -21.71 -4.82 -3.03
CA ALA A 56 -22.86 -5.35 -2.29
C ALA A 56 -23.03 -6.86 -2.49
N SER A 57 -22.38 -7.44 -3.51
CA SER A 57 -22.53 -8.85 -3.87
C SER A 57 -21.64 -9.81 -3.07
N PHE A 58 -20.80 -9.29 -2.17
CA PHE A 58 -19.91 -10.08 -1.31
C PHE A 58 -19.58 -9.35 0.00
N THR A 59 -19.16 -10.13 1.00
CA THR A 59 -18.74 -9.64 2.32
C THR A 59 -17.23 -9.37 2.38
N THR A 60 -16.78 -8.58 3.36
CA THR A 60 -15.34 -8.36 3.60
C THR A 60 -14.60 -9.67 3.87
N ASN A 61 -15.22 -10.59 4.62
CA ASN A 61 -14.64 -11.87 4.96
C ASN A 61 -14.49 -12.79 3.74
N GLU A 62 -15.44 -12.77 2.81
CA GLU A 62 -15.33 -13.53 1.55
C GLU A 62 -14.17 -13.00 0.69
N ALA A 63 -14.08 -11.69 0.52
CA ALA A 63 -12.95 -11.06 -0.17
C ALA A 63 -11.60 -11.44 0.47
N GLN A 64 -11.50 -11.29 1.79
CA GLN A 64 -10.29 -11.62 2.55
C GLN A 64 -9.90 -13.11 2.42
N ARG A 65 -10.86 -14.03 2.50
CA ARG A 65 -10.60 -15.47 2.32
C ARG A 65 -10.01 -15.79 0.95
N VAL A 66 -10.47 -15.11 -0.10
CA VAL A 66 -9.92 -15.28 -1.45
C VAL A 66 -8.50 -14.73 -1.51
N LEU A 67 -8.27 -13.52 -1.01
CA LEU A 67 -6.97 -12.85 -1.06
C LEU A 67 -5.91 -13.60 -0.24
N VAL A 68 -6.24 -14.10 0.95
CA VAL A 68 -5.34 -14.95 1.75
C VAL A 68 -4.96 -16.22 0.99
N ARG A 69 -5.92 -16.87 0.32
CA ARG A 69 -5.66 -18.09 -0.47
C ARG A 69 -4.82 -17.83 -1.72
N LEU A 70 -4.81 -16.61 -2.23
CA LEU A 70 -3.90 -16.14 -3.29
C LEU A 70 -2.50 -15.75 -2.75
N GLY A 71 -2.31 -15.79 -1.43
CA GLY A 71 -1.03 -15.50 -0.77
C GLY A 71 -0.83 -14.03 -0.37
N PHE A 72 -1.90 -13.24 -0.28
CA PHE A 72 -1.82 -11.88 0.27
C PHE A 72 -1.88 -11.88 1.79
N LEU A 73 -1.14 -10.96 2.41
CA LEU A 73 -1.17 -10.76 3.86
C LEU A 73 -2.36 -9.87 4.23
N CYS A 74 -3.30 -10.43 4.98
CA CYS A 74 -4.47 -9.71 5.46
C CYS A 74 -4.42 -9.58 6.98
N ARG A 75 -4.65 -8.39 7.52
CA ARG A 75 -4.66 -8.13 8.97
C ARG A 75 -5.90 -7.38 9.40
N THR A 76 -6.20 -7.43 10.70
CA THR A 76 -7.11 -6.47 11.33
C THR A 76 -6.31 -5.20 11.64
N ALA A 77 -6.88 -4.02 11.47
CA ALA A 77 -6.21 -2.74 11.70
C ALA A 77 -5.62 -2.65 13.12
N ASP A 78 -6.29 -3.24 14.11
CA ASP A 78 -5.82 -3.34 15.51
C ASP A 78 -4.57 -4.25 15.69
N GLU A 79 -4.34 -5.20 14.78
CA GLU A 79 -3.21 -6.14 14.79
C GLU A 79 -1.97 -5.61 14.04
N THR A 80 -2.06 -4.40 13.47
CA THR A 80 -0.92 -3.69 12.87
C THR A 80 -0.06 -3.11 14.01
N ALA A 81 0.54 -3.99 14.80
CA ALA A 81 1.22 -3.68 16.05
C ALA A 81 2.50 -2.86 15.82
N GLU A 82 2.45 -1.56 16.15
CA GLU A 82 3.56 -0.73 16.66
C GLU A 82 3.10 0.72 16.93
N GLY A 83 1.98 0.93 17.65
CA GLY A 83 1.64 2.24 18.24
C GLY A 83 1.63 3.46 17.30
N ARG A 84 1.56 3.24 15.99
CA ARG A 84 1.44 4.26 14.96
C ARG A 84 0.10 4.06 14.31
N SER A 85 -0.81 4.99 14.56
CA SER A 85 -2.05 5.19 13.80
C SER A 85 -1.65 5.56 12.37
N ALA A 86 -1.30 4.53 11.60
CA ALA A 86 -0.75 4.66 10.28
C ALA A 86 -1.91 4.77 9.29
N TRP A 87 -2.33 6.01 9.06
CA TRP A 87 -2.97 6.50 7.82
C TRP A 87 -4.48 6.17 7.72
N ILE A 88 -5.38 7.15 7.64
CA ILE A 88 -5.44 8.22 6.62
C ILE A 88 -5.75 9.58 7.27
N GLU A 89 -4.83 10.54 7.10
CA GLU A 89 -5.20 11.96 7.02
C GLU A 89 -5.74 12.17 5.60
N THR A 90 -6.99 12.60 5.50
CA THR A 90 -7.76 12.75 4.26
C THR A 90 -7.01 13.62 3.25
N VAL A 91 -6.40 13.04 2.22
CA VAL A 91 -6.18 13.78 0.96
C VAL A 91 -7.49 13.71 0.19
N SER A 92 -8.38 14.67 0.50
CA SER A 92 -9.58 14.94 -0.28
C SER A 92 -9.17 15.50 -1.64
N ALA A 93 -9.75 14.94 -2.69
CA ALA A 93 -9.43 15.18 -4.08
C ALA A 93 -9.45 16.66 -4.53
N ALA A 94 -8.42 17.04 -5.30
CA ALA A 94 -8.44 18.04 -6.37
C ALA A 94 -7.23 17.78 -7.32
N PRO A 95 -7.29 18.12 -8.62
CA PRO A 95 -6.23 17.83 -9.57
C PRO A 95 -5.03 18.78 -9.37
N ALA A 96 -4.11 18.39 -8.48
CA ALA A 96 -2.81 19.04 -8.26
C ALA A 96 -1.73 18.03 -7.80
N GLY A 97 -2.02 16.72 -7.87
CA GLY A 97 -1.29 15.68 -7.16
C GLY A 97 0.10 15.34 -7.74
N GLU A 98 0.30 15.47 -9.05
CA GLU A 98 1.56 15.05 -9.68
C GLU A 98 2.69 16.05 -9.38
N VAL A 99 2.44 17.34 -9.58
CA VAL A 99 3.39 18.43 -9.27
C VAL A 99 3.73 18.48 -7.77
N ALA A 100 2.75 18.23 -6.90
CA ALA A 100 2.97 18.23 -5.45
C ALA A 100 3.81 17.03 -4.97
N VAL A 101 3.68 15.87 -5.62
CA VAL A 101 4.51 14.68 -5.32
C VAL A 101 5.93 14.88 -5.85
N GLU A 102 6.08 15.41 -7.07
CA GLU A 102 7.39 15.74 -7.66
C GLU A 102 8.14 16.78 -6.82
N GLU A 103 7.49 17.85 -6.38
CA GLU A 103 8.10 18.88 -5.55
C GLU A 103 8.51 18.34 -4.17
N ARG A 104 7.69 17.45 -3.60
CA ARG A 104 8.01 16.77 -2.33
C ARG A 104 9.18 15.79 -2.49
N LEU A 105 9.25 15.07 -3.61
CA LEU A 105 10.36 14.18 -3.93
C LEU A 105 11.66 14.98 -4.11
N ALA A 106 11.62 16.04 -4.91
CA ALA A 106 12.77 16.92 -5.14
C ALA A 106 13.31 17.52 -3.83
N ARG A 107 12.42 17.91 -2.91
CA ARG A 107 12.83 18.38 -1.57
C ARG A 107 13.55 17.29 -0.77
N LEU A 108 13.00 16.08 -0.74
CA LEU A 108 13.61 14.96 -0.04
C LEU A 108 14.97 14.56 -0.64
N GLU A 109 15.12 14.61 -1.97
CA GLU A 109 16.39 14.37 -2.64
C GLU A 109 17.44 15.41 -2.27
N ALA A 110 17.06 16.69 -2.20
CA ALA A 110 17.97 17.76 -1.77
C ALA A 110 18.39 17.62 -0.29
N GLU A 111 17.46 17.25 0.59
CA GLU A 111 17.74 16.95 2.00
C GLU A 111 18.69 15.76 2.13
N LEU A 112 18.46 14.69 1.35
CA LEU A 112 19.29 13.49 1.34
C LEU A 112 20.72 13.80 0.87
N LEU A 113 20.88 14.59 -0.20
CA LEU A 113 22.20 15.04 -0.68
C LEU A 113 22.96 15.80 0.39
N THR A 114 22.26 16.69 1.12
CA THR A 114 22.87 17.47 2.22
C THR A 114 23.33 16.55 3.35
N ALA A 115 22.50 15.58 3.74
CA ALA A 115 22.85 14.61 4.77
C ALA A 115 24.05 13.73 4.35
N GLN A 116 24.09 13.27 3.11
CA GLN A 116 25.20 12.49 2.58
C GLN A 116 26.52 13.27 2.59
N ALA A 117 26.49 14.55 2.20
CA ALA A 117 27.67 15.41 2.27
C ALA A 117 28.17 15.62 3.71
N ALA A 118 27.25 15.78 4.67
CA ALA A 118 27.61 15.91 6.08
C ALA A 118 28.27 14.62 6.62
N ILE A 119 27.73 13.45 6.27
CA ILE A 119 28.30 12.14 6.64
C ILE A 119 29.69 11.97 6.02
N ALA A 120 29.86 12.26 4.73
CA ALA A 120 31.14 12.19 4.05
C ALA A 120 32.19 13.12 4.71
N GLY A 121 31.79 14.35 5.06
CA GLY A 121 32.66 15.29 5.77
C GLY A 121 33.04 14.82 7.17
N PHE A 122 32.14 14.12 7.87
CA PHE A 122 32.46 13.49 9.15
C PHE A 122 33.47 12.36 8.99
N HIS A 123 33.28 11.49 8.00
CA HIS A 123 34.23 10.40 7.70
C HIS A 123 35.63 10.93 7.37
N ALA A 124 35.73 12.00 6.58
CA ALA A 124 37.02 12.62 6.25
C ALA A 124 37.72 13.18 7.50
N ARG A 125 36.97 13.79 8.43
CA ARG A 125 37.51 14.27 9.71
C ARG A 125 37.98 13.13 10.60
N LEU A 126 37.26 12.03 10.65
CA LEU A 126 37.69 10.84 11.39
C LEU A 126 38.99 10.27 10.82
N ALA A 127 39.06 10.08 9.50
CA ALA A 127 40.27 9.57 8.85
C ALA A 127 41.51 10.44 9.11
N ALA A 128 41.35 11.77 9.18
CA ALA A 128 42.43 12.69 9.50
C ALA A 128 42.88 12.66 10.97
N LEU A 129 42.04 12.16 11.88
CA LEU A 129 42.40 11.96 13.30
C LEU A 129 43.01 10.57 13.56
N GLU A 130 42.67 9.59 12.71
CA GLU A 130 43.15 8.20 12.83
C GLU A 130 44.48 7.94 12.10
N GLY A 131 44.92 8.85 11.21
CA GLY A 131 46.21 8.81 10.51
C GLY A 131 47.28 9.66 11.19
#